data_AF-A0A962YQR2-F1
#
_entry.id   AF-A0A962YQR2-F1
#
_cell.length_a   1.000
_cell.length_b   1.000
_cell.length_c   1.000
_cell.angle_alpha   90.00
_cell.angle_beta   90.00
_cell.angle_gamma   90.00
#
_symmetry.space_group_name_H-M   'P 1'
#
loop_
_entity.id
_entity.type
_entity.pdbx_description
1 polymer ?
#
loop_
_entity_poly.entity_id
_entity_poly.type
_entity_poly.pdbx_seq_one_letter_code
_entity_poly.pdbx_strand_id
1 'polypeptide(L)'
;EKPHGVVLVTGPTGSGKTTTLYTTLRHLAAPEVNVCTVEDPIEMIIPELNQMQVQSGIDLNFAQGVRTLLRQDPDIIMVGEIRDLETGQMAVQAALTGHRVLSTLHTNDAVSAITRLLDLGIPPYLIQNVLIGVMAQRLARTLCPHCKESDQIDDALWEALVHPLPLPKPETINKPHGCLECRNTGYLGRVGLYELLKVTPELRRLFQIGVDEEVLRRVAFEHGMRPLRVSAALQIAAGLTTFEEVAQILPPLEYH
;
A
#
# COMPACT_ATOMS: atom_id res chain seq x y z
N GLU A 1 -6.01 -0.98 -20.29
CA GLU A 1 -5.88 -0.34 -18.97
C GLU A 1 -7.10 0.52 -18.65
N LYS A 2 -7.29 0.99 -17.41
CA LYS A 2 -8.27 2.05 -17.09
C LYS A 2 -7.57 3.41 -17.13
N PRO A 3 -7.95 4.36 -18.01
CA PRO A 3 -7.27 5.65 -18.10
C PRO A 3 -7.39 6.47 -16.81
N HIS A 4 -8.54 6.37 -16.13
CA HIS A 4 -8.86 7.13 -14.92
C HIS A 4 -9.32 6.21 -13.77
N GLY A 5 -9.38 6.78 -12.56
CA GLY A 5 -9.77 6.07 -11.34
C GLY A 5 -8.79 6.27 -10.20
N VAL A 6 -9.10 5.70 -9.04
CA VAL A 6 -8.30 5.82 -7.81
C VAL A 6 -7.45 4.58 -7.59
N VAL A 7 -6.16 4.78 -7.32
CA VAL A 7 -5.23 3.76 -6.80
C VAL A 7 -4.77 4.19 -5.42
N LEU A 8 -4.89 3.30 -4.44
CA LEU A 8 -4.50 3.58 -3.06
C LEU A 8 -3.24 2.82 -2.69
N VAL A 9 -2.31 3.49 -1.99
CA VAL A 9 -1.16 2.86 -1.35
C VAL A 9 -1.32 2.97 0.16
N THR A 10 -1.37 1.85 0.86
CA THR A 10 -1.70 1.80 2.28
C THR A 10 -0.60 1.18 3.13
N GLY A 11 -0.65 1.51 4.41
CA GLY A 11 0.28 1.03 5.43
C GLY A 11 0.60 2.10 6.47
N PRO A 12 1.30 1.72 7.55
CA PRO A 12 1.67 2.63 8.62
C PRO A 12 2.72 3.65 8.18
N THR A 13 3.05 4.57 9.08
CA THR A 13 4.21 5.46 8.91
C THR A 13 5.48 4.62 8.75
N GLY A 14 6.38 5.03 7.86
CA GLY A 14 7.64 4.31 7.62
C GLY A 14 7.52 3.03 6.80
N SER A 15 6.34 2.67 6.29
CA SER A 15 6.16 1.50 5.42
C SER A 15 6.64 1.73 3.97
N GLY A 16 7.10 2.94 3.62
CA GLY A 16 7.61 3.27 2.29
C GLY A 16 6.55 3.69 1.27
N LYS A 17 5.33 4.08 1.72
CA LYS A 17 4.26 4.58 0.82
C LYS A 17 4.72 5.74 -0.06
N THR A 18 5.33 6.75 0.55
CA THR A 18 5.81 7.93 -0.17
C THR A 18 6.85 7.54 -1.22
N THR A 19 7.81 6.67 -0.87
CA THR A 19 8.79 6.15 -1.82
C THR A 19 8.12 5.47 -3.02
N THR A 20 7.16 4.57 -2.78
CA THR A 20 6.42 3.88 -3.84
C THR A 20 5.64 4.84 -4.73
N LEU A 21 4.96 5.83 -4.14
CA LEU A 21 4.25 6.86 -4.90
C LEU A 21 5.20 7.69 -5.75
N TYR A 22 6.27 8.24 -5.16
CA TYR A 22 7.25 9.05 -5.87
C TYR A 22 7.92 8.30 -7.02
N THR A 23 8.31 7.04 -6.81
CA THR A 23 8.86 6.19 -7.88
C THR A 23 7.84 5.96 -9.00
N THR A 24 6.57 5.72 -8.64
CA THR A 24 5.50 5.52 -9.62
C THR A 24 5.23 6.80 -10.41
N LEU A 25 5.11 7.95 -9.74
CA LEU A 25 4.85 9.23 -10.40
C LEU A 25 5.99 9.63 -11.33
N ARG A 26 7.26 9.44 -10.93
CA ARG A 26 8.42 9.67 -11.82
C ARG A 26 8.40 8.78 -13.06
N HIS A 27 7.93 7.54 -12.92
CA HIS A 27 7.81 6.65 -14.07
C HIS A 27 6.67 7.05 -15.01
N LEU A 28 5.60 7.63 -14.47
CA LEU A 28 4.44 8.10 -15.25
C LEU A 28 4.62 9.51 -15.81
N ALA A 29 5.50 10.32 -15.22
CA ALA A 29 5.79 11.67 -15.68
C ALA A 29 6.50 11.61 -17.03
N ALA A 30 5.78 12.04 -18.06
CA ALA A 30 6.29 12.24 -19.41
C ALA A 30 5.99 13.70 -19.81
N PRO A 31 6.71 14.28 -20.79
CA PRO A 31 6.48 15.66 -21.22
C PRO A 31 5.03 16.00 -21.57
N GLU A 32 4.28 15.00 -22.03
CA GLU A 32 2.87 15.08 -22.42
C GLU A 32 1.87 14.74 -21.30
N VAL A 33 2.34 14.38 -20.10
CA VAL A 33 1.49 14.00 -18.96
C VAL A 33 1.68 14.99 -17.82
N ASN A 34 0.65 15.78 -17.52
CA ASN A 34 0.66 16.72 -16.43
C ASN A 34 0.38 16.01 -15.09
N VAL A 35 1.43 15.85 -14.28
CA VAL A 35 1.34 15.21 -12.96
C VAL A 35 1.37 16.28 -11.86
N CYS A 36 0.29 16.37 -11.10
CA CYS A 36 0.14 17.33 -10.02
C CYS A 36 0.01 16.63 -8.66
N THR A 37 0.60 17.19 -7.60
CA THR A 37 0.53 16.63 -6.25
C THR A 37 0.02 17.64 -5.23
N VAL A 38 -0.67 17.17 -4.18
CA VAL A 38 -0.99 17.94 -2.97
C VAL A 38 -0.46 17.18 -1.75
N GLU A 39 0.46 17.78 -1.00
CA GLU A 39 1.27 17.09 0.02
C GLU A 39 1.37 17.90 1.33
N ASP A 40 1.64 17.24 2.46
CA ASP A 40 1.76 17.86 3.79
C ASP A 40 2.85 17.20 4.65
N PRO A 41 4.11 17.67 4.63
CA PRO A 41 4.71 18.59 3.65
C PRO A 41 5.19 17.85 2.39
N ILE A 42 5.77 18.59 1.43
CA ILE A 42 6.52 17.99 0.32
C ILE A 42 7.81 17.35 0.87
N GLU A 43 7.95 16.03 0.74
CA GLU A 43 9.13 15.30 1.24
C GLU A 43 10.34 15.37 0.29
N MET A 44 10.09 15.47 -1.02
CA MET A 44 11.13 15.53 -2.05
C MET A 44 10.67 16.41 -3.21
N ILE A 45 11.57 17.26 -3.70
CA ILE A 45 11.30 18.10 -4.86
C ILE A 45 11.62 17.28 -6.12
N ILE A 46 10.63 17.09 -6.98
CA ILE A 46 10.75 16.47 -8.30
C ILE A 46 10.46 17.52 -9.37
N PRO A 47 11.46 17.93 -10.17
CA PRO A 47 11.29 18.95 -11.21
C PRO A 47 10.20 18.63 -12.25
N GLU A 48 9.96 17.36 -12.51
CA GLU A 48 8.96 16.88 -13.48
C GLU A 48 7.51 16.94 -12.97
N LEU A 49 7.28 17.26 -11.68
CA LEU A 49 5.95 17.27 -11.07
C LEU A 49 5.54 18.69 -10.67
N ASN A 50 4.25 18.99 -10.80
CA ASN A 50 3.64 20.20 -10.25
C ASN A 50 3.22 19.96 -8.80
N GLN A 51 4.10 20.25 -7.85
CA GLN A 51 3.89 19.92 -6.43
C GLN A 51 3.32 21.10 -5.63
N MET A 52 2.20 20.87 -4.98
CA MET A 52 1.54 21.83 -4.08
C MET A 52 1.65 21.34 -2.64
N GLN A 53 2.11 22.20 -1.74
CA GLN A 53 2.09 21.93 -0.30
C GLN A 53 0.83 22.50 0.34
N VAL A 54 0.22 21.74 1.23
CA VAL A 54 -0.82 22.20 2.14
C VAL A 54 -0.32 23.40 2.96
N GLN A 55 -1.15 24.43 3.09
CA GLN A 55 -0.85 25.62 3.87
C GLN A 55 -2.04 26.00 4.76
N SER A 56 -1.99 25.54 6.01
CA SER A 56 -3.04 25.79 7.00
C SER A 56 -3.25 27.27 7.32
N GLY A 57 -2.21 28.11 7.15
CA GLY A 57 -2.30 29.55 7.43
C GLY A 57 -3.13 30.35 6.42
N ILE A 58 -3.50 29.76 5.28
CA ILE A 58 -4.34 30.37 4.24
C ILE A 58 -5.51 29.46 3.84
N ASP A 59 -5.86 28.49 4.70
CA ASP A 59 -6.93 27.51 4.48
C ASP A 59 -6.76 26.66 3.20
N LEU A 60 -5.52 26.48 2.73
CA LEU A 60 -5.22 25.59 1.62
C LEU A 60 -4.98 24.16 2.13
N ASN A 61 -6.07 23.41 2.32
CA ASN A 61 -6.04 21.99 2.71
C ASN A 61 -6.01 21.04 1.50
N PHE A 62 -6.01 19.72 1.73
CA PHE A 62 -6.00 18.71 0.66
C PHE A 62 -7.18 18.85 -0.31
N ALA A 63 -8.41 18.97 0.20
CA ALA A 63 -9.60 19.10 -0.63
C ALA A 63 -9.57 20.35 -1.51
N GLN A 64 -9.17 21.50 -0.94
CA GLN A 64 -9.02 22.76 -1.65
C GLN A 64 -7.86 22.72 -2.66
N GLY A 65 -6.77 22.03 -2.32
CA GLY A 65 -5.65 21.77 -3.22
C GLY A 65 -6.11 20.99 -4.46
N VAL A 66 -6.79 19.85 -4.28
CA VAL A 66 -7.34 19.06 -5.39
C VAL A 66 -8.28 19.90 -6.26
N ARG A 67 -9.19 20.65 -5.62
CA ARG A 67 -10.11 21.57 -6.34
C ARG A 67 -9.37 22.62 -7.17
N THR A 68 -8.20 23.05 -6.72
CA THR A 68 -7.35 24.01 -7.44
C THR A 68 -6.63 23.34 -8.61
N LEU A 69 -6.08 22.15 -8.39
CA LEU A 69 -5.41 21.37 -9.43
C LEU A 69 -6.33 20.99 -10.57
N LEU A 70 -7.63 20.75 -10.34
CA LEU A 70 -8.59 20.49 -11.42
C LEU A 70 -8.73 21.63 -12.44
N ARG A 71 -8.23 22.84 -12.13
CA ARG A 71 -8.16 23.98 -13.07
C ARG A 71 -6.77 24.15 -13.70
N GLN A 72 -5.88 23.17 -13.55
CA GLN A 72 -4.52 23.17 -14.08
C GLN A 72 -4.34 22.16 -15.20
N ASP A 73 -5.43 21.66 -15.78
CA ASP A 73 -5.42 20.62 -16.83
C ASP A 73 -4.56 19.40 -16.45
N PRO A 74 -4.76 18.77 -15.27
CA PRO A 74 -3.96 17.64 -14.83
C PRO A 74 -4.38 16.36 -15.55
N ASP A 75 -3.46 15.44 -15.78
CA ASP A 75 -3.77 14.05 -16.18
C ASP A 75 -3.79 13.13 -14.95
N ILE A 76 -2.82 13.35 -14.05
CA ILE A 76 -2.61 12.56 -12.84
C ILE A 76 -2.59 13.50 -11.63
N ILE A 77 -3.36 13.15 -10.60
CA ILE A 77 -3.40 13.87 -9.33
C ILE A 77 -2.93 12.93 -8.23
N MET A 78 -1.90 13.30 -7.48
CA MET A 78 -1.54 12.63 -6.23
C MET A 78 -2.03 13.45 -5.04
N VAL A 79 -2.79 12.80 -4.17
CA VAL A 79 -3.22 13.38 -2.88
C VAL A 79 -2.43 12.66 -1.80
N GLY A 80 -1.61 13.39 -1.03
CA GLY A 80 -0.68 12.83 -0.05
C GLY A 80 -1.34 11.77 0.83
N GLU A 81 -2.55 12.05 1.29
CA GLU A 81 -3.39 11.08 2.00
C GLU A 81 -4.86 11.47 2.05
N ILE A 82 -5.72 10.47 2.29
CA ILE A 82 -7.14 10.67 2.58
C ILE A 82 -7.37 10.43 4.08
N ARG A 83 -7.47 11.53 4.84
CA ARG A 83 -7.74 11.51 6.30
C ARG A 83 -9.20 11.67 6.65
N ASP A 84 -9.96 12.38 5.81
CA ASP A 84 -11.32 12.82 6.07
C ASP A 84 -12.23 12.63 4.85
N LEU A 85 -13.54 12.81 5.08
CA LEU A 85 -14.58 12.68 4.06
C LEU A 85 -14.40 13.69 2.91
N GLU A 86 -14.06 14.94 3.24
CA GLU A 86 -13.98 16.01 2.23
C GLU A 86 -12.87 15.71 1.21
N THR A 87 -11.69 15.34 1.70
CA THR A 87 -10.54 14.94 0.89
C THR A 87 -10.85 13.70 0.07
N GLY A 88 -11.47 12.69 0.69
CA GLY A 88 -11.89 11.47 0.01
C GLY A 88 -12.91 11.73 -1.10
N GLN A 89 -13.88 12.61 -0.87
CA GLN A 89 -14.85 13.02 -1.89
C GLN A 89 -14.16 13.76 -3.04
N MET A 90 -13.21 14.67 -2.76
CA MET A 90 -12.49 15.38 -3.83
C MET A 90 -11.64 14.44 -4.68
N ALA A 91 -10.94 13.47 -4.07
CA ALA A 91 -10.19 12.45 -4.79
C ALA A 91 -11.10 11.60 -5.69
N VAL A 92 -12.26 11.18 -5.18
CA VAL A 92 -13.26 10.40 -5.94
C VAL A 92 -13.88 11.22 -7.06
N GLN A 93 -14.20 12.51 -6.82
CA GLN A 93 -14.75 13.40 -7.85
C GLN A 93 -13.74 13.64 -8.97
N ALA A 94 -12.47 13.90 -8.64
CA ALA A 94 -11.41 14.01 -9.64
C ALA A 94 -11.30 12.74 -10.50
N ALA A 95 -11.39 11.57 -9.89
CA ALA A 95 -11.37 10.31 -10.61
C ALA A 95 -12.60 10.07 -11.51
N LEU A 96 -13.79 10.55 -11.10
CA LEU A 96 -15.01 10.51 -11.91
C LEU A 96 -14.96 11.45 -13.12
N THR A 97 -14.25 12.56 -13.01
CA THR A 97 -14.08 13.53 -14.10
C THR A 97 -13.00 13.15 -15.11
N GLY A 98 -12.43 11.94 -14.99
CA GLY A 98 -11.49 11.39 -15.98
C GLY A 98 -10.02 11.44 -15.58
N HIS A 99 -9.69 11.77 -14.33
CA HIS A 99 -8.31 11.83 -13.86
C HIS A 99 -7.86 10.51 -13.25
N ARG A 100 -6.55 10.23 -13.32
CA ARG A 100 -5.95 9.17 -12.51
C ARG A 100 -5.55 9.75 -11.16
N VAL A 101 -6.06 9.18 -10.08
CA VAL A 101 -5.79 9.66 -8.72
C VAL A 101 -4.99 8.62 -7.95
N LEU A 102 -3.85 9.03 -7.40
CA LEU A 102 -3.06 8.24 -6.47
C LEU A 102 -3.18 8.85 -5.08
N SER A 103 -3.35 8.02 -4.06
CA SER A 103 -3.37 8.53 -2.68
C SER A 103 -2.92 7.49 -1.67
N THR A 104 -2.74 7.92 -0.42
CA THR A 104 -2.45 7.02 0.70
C THR A 104 -3.57 6.97 1.74
N LEU A 105 -3.71 5.80 2.36
CA LEU A 105 -4.48 5.63 3.60
C LEU A 105 -3.64 4.89 4.64
N HIS A 106 -3.96 5.12 5.90
CA HIS A 106 -3.38 4.39 7.03
C HIS A 106 -4.26 3.21 7.42
N THR A 107 -4.13 2.10 6.68
CA THR A 107 -4.80 0.82 6.98
C THR A 107 -3.81 -0.32 7.12
N ASN A 108 -4.26 -1.41 7.75
CA ASN A 108 -3.41 -2.55 8.05
C ASN A 108 -3.15 -3.43 6.83
N ASP A 109 -4.14 -3.57 5.97
CA ASP A 109 -4.12 -4.37 4.74
C ASP A 109 -4.86 -3.63 3.60
N ALA A 110 -4.95 -4.27 2.42
CA ALA A 110 -5.55 -3.66 1.25
C ALA A 110 -7.09 -3.68 1.30
N VAL A 111 -7.68 -4.68 1.95
CA VAL A 111 -9.15 -4.84 2.07
C VAL A 111 -9.72 -3.80 3.03
N SER A 112 -9.08 -3.59 4.17
CA SER A 112 -9.45 -2.59 5.18
C SER A 112 -9.39 -1.14 4.64
N ALA A 113 -8.72 -0.90 3.52
CA ALA A 113 -8.81 0.39 2.83
C ALA A 113 -10.20 0.67 2.27
N ILE A 114 -10.91 -0.37 1.80
CA ILE A 114 -12.27 -0.25 1.28
C ILE A 114 -13.23 0.11 2.42
N THR A 115 -13.17 -0.62 3.53
CA THR A 115 -13.99 -0.34 4.72
C THR A 115 -13.66 1.04 5.29
N ARG A 116 -12.38 1.42 5.33
CA ARG A 116 -11.99 2.77 5.75
C ARG A 116 -12.61 3.89 4.90
N LEU A 117 -12.66 3.74 3.58
CA LEU A 117 -13.35 4.72 2.71
C LEU A 117 -14.86 4.78 3.01
N LEU A 118 -15.50 3.64 3.28
CA LEU A 118 -16.91 3.55 3.66
C LEU A 118 -17.16 4.22 5.03
N ASP A 119 -16.29 3.98 5.99
CA ASP A 119 -16.37 4.53 7.36
C ASP A 119 -16.15 6.04 7.40
N LEU A 120 -15.33 6.57 6.49
CA LEU A 120 -15.23 8.02 6.27
C LEU A 120 -16.56 8.63 5.79
N GLY A 121 -17.48 7.82 5.28
CA GLY A 121 -18.79 8.24 4.78
C GLY A 121 -18.84 8.43 3.26
N ILE A 122 -17.85 7.91 2.52
CA ILE A 122 -17.88 7.99 1.05
C ILE A 122 -18.95 7.01 0.56
N PRO A 123 -19.94 7.49 -0.23
CA PRO A 123 -20.99 6.62 -0.74
C PRO A 123 -20.44 5.41 -1.52
N PRO A 124 -20.91 4.18 -1.24
CA PRO A 124 -20.34 2.97 -1.83
C PRO A 124 -20.34 2.98 -3.36
N TYR A 125 -21.42 3.47 -3.98
CA TYR A 125 -21.55 3.53 -5.44
C TYR A 125 -20.46 4.38 -6.10
N LEU A 126 -19.92 5.39 -5.41
CA LEU A 126 -18.81 6.18 -5.95
C LEU A 126 -17.51 5.36 -5.94
N ILE A 127 -17.22 4.69 -4.82
CA ILE A 127 -16.03 3.82 -4.66
C ILE A 127 -16.06 2.70 -5.71
N GLN A 128 -17.22 2.05 -5.89
CA GLN A 128 -17.44 0.99 -6.88
C GLN A 128 -17.07 1.42 -8.30
N ASN A 129 -17.31 2.67 -8.65
CA ASN A 129 -17.04 3.21 -9.99
C ASN A 129 -15.55 3.54 -10.17
N VAL A 130 -14.95 4.24 -9.21
CA VAL A 130 -13.61 4.82 -9.39
C VAL A 130 -12.46 3.96 -8.90
N LEU A 131 -12.65 3.13 -7.87
CA LEU A 131 -11.53 2.40 -7.27
C LEU A 131 -11.00 1.35 -8.26
N ILE A 132 -9.71 1.44 -8.58
CA ILE A 132 -9.00 0.54 -9.49
C ILE A 132 -8.36 -0.60 -8.71
N GLY A 133 -7.67 -0.24 -7.62
CA GLY A 133 -6.90 -1.16 -6.81
C GLY A 133 -6.34 -0.51 -5.56
N VAL A 134 -5.90 -1.36 -4.64
CA VAL A 134 -5.27 -0.98 -3.38
C VAL A 134 -4.00 -1.80 -3.23
N MET A 135 -2.89 -1.15 -2.93
CA MET A 135 -1.64 -1.79 -2.54
C MET A 135 -1.42 -1.55 -1.05
N ALA A 136 -1.34 -2.60 -0.24
CA ALA A 136 -0.82 -2.49 1.12
C ALA A 136 0.67 -2.84 1.15
N GLN A 137 1.42 -2.10 1.97
CA GLN A 137 2.87 -2.22 2.03
C GLN A 137 3.40 -2.26 3.48
N ARG A 138 4.46 -3.03 3.68
CA ARG A 138 5.35 -3.00 4.86
C ARG A 138 6.81 -3.06 4.43
N LEU A 139 7.72 -2.66 5.33
CA LEU A 139 9.16 -2.85 5.17
C LEU A 139 9.66 -3.76 6.29
N ALA A 140 10.29 -4.86 5.92
CA ALA A 140 11.03 -5.73 6.83
C ALA A 140 12.52 -5.45 6.69
N ARG A 141 13.29 -5.55 7.78
CA ARG A 141 14.75 -5.55 7.68
C ARG A 141 15.25 -6.77 6.92
N THR A 142 16.30 -6.59 6.13
CA THR A 142 16.95 -7.70 5.43
C THR A 142 18.12 -8.25 6.24
N LEU A 143 18.30 -9.56 6.22
CA LEU A 143 19.41 -10.25 6.86
C LEU A 143 20.74 -9.75 6.31
N CYS A 144 21.72 -9.57 7.20
CA CYS A 144 23.05 -9.15 6.80
C CYS A 144 23.71 -10.23 5.92
N PRO A 145 24.17 -9.89 4.71
CA PRO A 145 24.77 -10.88 3.81
C PRO A 145 26.11 -11.44 4.33
N HIS A 146 26.76 -10.76 5.28
CA HIS A 146 28.06 -11.14 5.82
C HIS A 146 28.00 -12.11 7.00
N CYS A 147 26.85 -12.23 7.66
CA CYS A 147 26.73 -13.05 8.88
C CYS A 147 25.45 -13.88 8.97
N LYS A 148 24.57 -13.87 7.96
CA LYS A 148 23.41 -14.76 7.99
C LYS A 148 23.85 -16.23 8.03
N GLU A 149 23.15 -17.02 8.81
CA GLU A 149 23.40 -18.45 8.98
C GLU A 149 22.18 -19.26 8.55
N SER A 150 22.41 -20.51 8.15
CA SER A 150 21.32 -21.44 7.85
C SER A 150 20.56 -21.80 9.13
N ASP A 151 19.25 -21.91 9.01
CA ASP A 151 18.34 -22.36 10.06
C ASP A 151 17.17 -23.13 9.45
N GLN A 152 16.28 -23.63 10.30
CA GLN A 152 15.04 -24.28 9.89
C GLN A 152 13.84 -23.56 10.52
N ILE A 153 12.75 -23.46 9.76
CA ILE A 153 11.48 -22.99 10.29
C ILE A 153 10.64 -24.18 10.74
N ASP A 154 9.92 -24.02 11.84
CA ASP A 154 8.94 -25.01 12.29
C ASP A 154 7.77 -25.16 11.28
N ASP A 155 7.20 -26.36 11.20
CA ASP A 155 6.07 -26.65 10.29
C ASP A 155 4.85 -25.80 10.62
N ALA A 156 4.47 -25.67 11.90
CA ALA A 156 3.30 -24.91 12.31
C ALA A 156 3.46 -23.41 12.04
N LEU A 157 4.67 -22.87 12.26
CA LEU A 157 4.97 -21.47 11.91
C LEU A 157 4.88 -21.22 10.40
N TRP A 158 5.40 -22.14 9.59
CA TRP A 158 5.31 -22.02 8.13
C TRP A 158 3.86 -22.08 7.65
N GLU A 159 3.08 -23.06 8.13
CA GLU A 159 1.67 -23.20 7.80
C GLU A 159 0.86 -21.94 8.13
N ALA A 160 1.10 -21.35 9.32
CA ALA A 160 0.43 -20.12 9.73
C ALA A 160 0.78 -18.92 8.84
N LEU A 161 2.02 -18.82 8.35
CA LEU A 161 2.43 -17.75 7.44
C LEU A 161 1.78 -17.85 6.06
N VAL A 162 1.67 -19.07 5.53
CA VAL A 162 1.21 -19.28 4.16
C VAL A 162 -0.30 -19.37 4.06
N HIS A 163 -1.03 -19.62 5.15
CA HIS A 163 -2.50 -19.62 5.13
C HIS A 163 -3.08 -18.26 4.69
N PRO A 164 -4.08 -18.19 3.77
CA PRO A 164 -4.81 -19.31 3.17
C PRO A 164 -4.23 -19.81 1.83
N LEU A 165 -3.09 -19.30 1.38
CA LEU A 165 -2.46 -19.64 0.09
C LEU A 165 -1.21 -20.52 0.32
N PRO A 166 -1.35 -21.85 0.39
CA PRO A 166 -0.26 -22.73 0.74
C PRO A 166 0.92 -22.59 -0.22
N LEU A 167 2.13 -22.52 0.35
CA LEU A 167 3.40 -22.52 -0.38
C LEU A 167 4.27 -23.68 0.11
N PRO A 168 5.11 -24.25 -0.77
CA PRO A 168 6.05 -25.29 -0.37
C PRO A 168 7.02 -24.75 0.69
N LYS A 169 7.17 -25.48 1.78
CA LYS A 169 8.12 -25.15 2.84
C LYS A 169 9.55 -25.23 2.30
N PRO A 170 10.40 -24.21 2.50
CA PRO A 170 11.80 -24.29 2.14
C PRO A 170 12.55 -25.29 3.05
N GLU A 171 13.51 -26.03 2.49
CA GLU A 171 14.34 -26.96 3.26
C GLU A 171 15.16 -26.25 4.35
N THR A 172 15.61 -25.02 4.05
CA THR A 172 16.35 -24.15 4.95
C THR A 172 15.86 -22.71 4.83
N ILE A 173 15.92 -21.99 5.94
CA ILE A 173 15.78 -20.53 5.99
C ILE A 173 17.09 -19.93 6.51
N ASN A 174 17.17 -18.61 6.60
CA ASN A 174 18.32 -17.94 7.21
C ASN A 174 17.91 -17.23 8.51
N LYS A 175 18.84 -17.17 9.47
CA LYS A 175 18.71 -16.45 10.74
C LYS A 175 19.79 -15.37 10.90
N PRO A 176 19.56 -14.38 11.78
CA PRO A 176 20.55 -13.32 12.04
C PRO A 176 21.61 -13.82 13.04
N HIS A 177 22.89 -13.52 12.78
CA HIS A 177 24.00 -13.77 13.73
C HIS A 177 24.53 -12.48 14.37
N GLY A 178 24.84 -11.48 13.54
CA GLY A 178 25.43 -10.20 13.98
C GLY A 178 26.94 -10.14 13.74
N CYS A 179 27.39 -9.10 13.06
CA CYS A 179 28.81 -8.82 12.81
C CYS A 179 29.06 -7.31 12.73
N LEU A 180 30.32 -6.90 12.59
CA LEU A 180 30.72 -5.50 12.50
C LEU A 180 30.02 -4.74 11.36
N GLU A 181 29.84 -5.36 10.18
CA GLU A 181 29.19 -4.73 9.01
C GLU A 181 27.75 -4.29 9.31
N CYS A 182 27.00 -5.12 10.04
CA CYS A 182 25.63 -4.82 10.47
C CYS A 182 25.55 -4.21 11.87
N ARG A 183 26.70 -3.80 12.45
CA ARG A 183 26.80 -3.27 13.81
C ARG A 183 26.17 -4.19 14.87
N ASN A 184 26.42 -5.49 14.73
CA ASN A 184 25.91 -6.58 15.58
C ASN A 184 24.38 -6.69 15.66
N THR A 185 23.64 -6.16 14.69
CA THR A 185 22.17 -6.29 14.64
C THR A 185 21.71 -7.57 13.94
N GLY A 186 22.53 -8.13 13.05
CA GLY A 186 22.18 -9.24 12.16
C GLY A 186 21.42 -8.81 10.90
N TYR A 187 21.12 -7.51 10.74
CA TYR A 187 20.34 -6.99 9.62
C TYR A 187 21.06 -5.83 8.91
N LEU A 188 20.95 -5.77 7.58
CA LEU A 188 21.51 -4.71 6.76
C LEU A 188 20.62 -4.46 5.54
N GLY A 189 19.86 -3.36 5.56
CA GLY A 189 18.91 -3.00 4.51
C GLY A 189 17.45 -3.31 4.87
N ARG A 190 16.56 -3.14 3.89
CA ARG A 190 15.12 -3.40 4.01
C ARG A 190 14.57 -3.99 2.71
N VAL A 191 13.51 -4.79 2.84
CA VAL A 191 12.73 -5.35 1.72
C VAL A 191 11.27 -5.00 1.88
N GLY A 192 10.60 -4.75 0.75
CA GLY A 192 9.17 -4.48 0.71
C GLY A 192 8.35 -5.76 0.74
N LEU A 193 7.29 -5.75 1.56
CA LEU A 193 6.22 -6.73 1.55
C LEU A 193 5.00 -6.07 0.93
N TYR A 194 4.39 -6.72 -0.05
CA TYR A 194 3.32 -6.12 -0.83
C TYR A 194 2.11 -7.04 -0.90
N GLU A 195 0.94 -6.44 -0.76
CA GLU A 195 -0.35 -7.05 -1.02
C GLU A 195 -1.09 -6.17 -2.02
N LEU A 196 -1.38 -6.72 -3.21
CA LEU A 196 -2.06 -5.97 -4.27
C LEU A 196 -3.47 -6.52 -4.46
N LEU A 197 -4.45 -5.70 -4.09
CA LEU A 197 -5.85 -5.89 -4.36
C LEU A 197 -6.22 -5.21 -5.68
N LYS A 198 -6.66 -5.99 -6.67
CA LYS A 198 -7.29 -5.45 -7.89
C LYS A 198 -8.81 -5.45 -7.73
N VAL A 199 -9.46 -4.32 -7.96
CA VAL A 199 -10.91 -4.20 -7.77
C VAL A 199 -11.66 -4.73 -8.99
N THR A 200 -12.05 -6.01 -8.91
CA THR A 200 -12.80 -6.74 -9.94
C THR A 200 -14.30 -6.39 -9.91
N PRO A 201 -15.06 -6.67 -10.99
CA PRO A 201 -16.51 -6.46 -11.00
C PRO A 201 -17.28 -7.21 -9.90
N GLU A 202 -16.78 -8.38 -9.47
CA GLU A 202 -17.38 -9.16 -8.39
C GLU A 202 -17.14 -8.48 -7.04
N LEU A 203 -15.89 -8.11 -6.76
CA LEU A 203 -15.52 -7.43 -5.52
C LEU A 203 -16.27 -6.09 -5.36
N ARG A 204 -16.45 -5.33 -6.44
CA ARG A 204 -17.22 -4.07 -6.42
C ARG A 204 -18.63 -4.25 -5.90
N ARG A 205 -19.32 -5.33 -6.26
CA ARG A 205 -20.71 -5.56 -5.86
C ARG A 205 -20.86 -5.74 -4.35
N LEU A 206 -19.77 -6.10 -3.67
CA LEU A 206 -19.73 -6.28 -2.23
C LEU A 206 -19.54 -4.96 -1.46
N PHE A 207 -19.18 -3.85 -2.14
CA PHE A 207 -18.93 -2.58 -1.46
C PHE A 207 -20.26 -2.01 -0.96
N GLN A 208 -20.54 -2.20 0.32
CA GLN A 208 -21.69 -1.67 1.02
C GLN A 208 -21.31 -1.37 2.47
N ILE A 209 -22.05 -0.46 3.11
CA ILE A 209 -21.82 -0.11 4.52
C ILE A 209 -22.05 -1.36 5.38
N GLY A 210 -21.12 -1.63 6.31
CA GLY A 210 -21.18 -2.82 7.18
C GLY A 210 -20.87 -4.14 6.48
N VAL A 211 -20.20 -4.11 5.32
CA VAL A 211 -19.70 -5.32 4.66
C VAL A 211 -18.73 -6.07 5.59
N ASP A 212 -18.87 -7.39 5.61
CA ASP A 212 -17.93 -8.28 6.29
C ASP A 212 -16.59 -8.33 5.52
N GLU A 213 -15.51 -7.92 6.17
CA GLU A 213 -14.17 -7.93 5.59
C GLU A 213 -13.70 -9.33 5.20
N GLU A 214 -14.14 -10.38 5.90
CA GLU A 214 -13.77 -11.77 5.56
C GLU A 214 -14.33 -12.18 4.20
N VAL A 215 -15.54 -11.72 3.87
CA VAL A 215 -16.13 -11.95 2.54
C VAL A 215 -15.32 -11.23 1.46
N LEU A 216 -14.89 -9.99 1.71
CA LEU A 216 -14.03 -9.25 0.79
C LEU A 216 -12.67 -9.93 0.61
N ARG A 217 -12.02 -10.36 1.70
CA ARG A 217 -10.73 -11.07 1.67
C ARG A 217 -10.82 -12.35 0.88
N ARG A 218 -11.83 -13.19 1.13
CA ARG A 218 -12.02 -14.45 0.41
C ARG A 218 -12.12 -14.23 -1.10
N VAL A 219 -13.00 -13.32 -1.53
CA VAL A 219 -13.15 -13.01 -2.96
C VAL A 219 -11.86 -12.41 -3.52
N ALA A 220 -11.18 -11.53 -2.79
CA ALA A 220 -9.90 -10.99 -3.23
C ALA A 220 -8.84 -12.08 -3.46
N PHE A 221 -8.74 -13.07 -2.57
CA PHE A 221 -7.81 -14.21 -2.70
C PHE A 221 -8.15 -15.10 -3.88
N GLU A 222 -9.44 -15.41 -4.09
CA GLU A 222 -9.92 -16.16 -5.27
C GLU A 222 -9.55 -15.46 -6.59
N HIS A 223 -9.50 -14.13 -6.58
CA HIS A 223 -9.08 -13.31 -7.72
C HIS A 223 -7.56 -13.02 -7.75
N GLY A 224 -6.77 -13.78 -6.99
CA GLY A 224 -5.31 -13.80 -7.08
C GLY A 224 -4.58 -12.78 -6.21
N MET A 225 -5.26 -12.09 -5.28
CA MET A 225 -4.58 -11.29 -4.27
C MET A 225 -3.75 -12.21 -3.36
N ARG A 226 -2.49 -11.84 -3.14
CA ARG A 226 -1.64 -12.50 -2.15
C ARG A 226 -1.54 -11.62 -0.91
N PRO A 227 -1.90 -12.10 0.29
CA PRO A 227 -1.82 -11.29 1.48
C PRO A 227 -0.37 -11.00 1.89
N LEU A 228 -0.17 -9.94 2.68
CA LEU A 228 1.16 -9.50 3.14
C LEU A 228 1.99 -10.63 3.78
N ARG A 229 1.34 -11.53 4.52
CA ARG A 229 1.98 -12.69 5.16
C ARG A 229 2.53 -13.71 4.16
N VAL A 230 1.84 -13.92 3.04
CA VAL A 230 2.31 -14.79 1.95
C VAL A 230 3.48 -14.12 1.22
N SER A 231 3.42 -12.80 1.04
CA SER A 231 4.58 -12.02 0.56
C SER A 231 5.77 -12.17 1.52
N ALA A 232 5.55 -12.16 2.84
CA ALA A 232 6.58 -12.36 3.84
C ALA A 232 7.21 -13.77 3.78
N ALA A 233 6.38 -14.81 3.67
CA ALA A 233 6.82 -16.19 3.51
C ALA A 233 7.76 -16.36 2.30
N LEU A 234 7.44 -15.69 1.17
CA LEU A 234 8.30 -15.69 -0.02
C LEU A 234 9.66 -15.01 0.24
N GLN A 235 9.69 -13.90 1.00
CA GLN A 235 10.96 -13.25 1.35
C GLN A 235 11.80 -14.07 2.35
N ILE A 236 11.16 -14.79 3.26
CA ILE A 236 11.82 -15.71 4.20
C ILE A 236 12.40 -16.90 3.44
N ALA A 237 11.64 -17.51 2.53
CA ALA A 237 12.11 -18.61 1.68
C ALA A 237 13.24 -18.17 0.75
N ALA A 238 13.27 -16.90 0.32
CA ALA A 238 14.39 -16.31 -0.41
C ALA A 238 15.61 -16.02 0.48
N GLY A 239 15.51 -16.25 1.79
CA GLY A 239 16.59 -16.03 2.75
C GLY A 239 16.95 -14.55 2.94
N LEU A 240 15.98 -13.67 2.71
CA LEU A 240 16.15 -12.21 2.78
C LEU A 240 15.74 -11.63 4.13
N THR A 241 14.77 -12.21 4.82
CA THR A 241 14.29 -11.76 6.14
C THR A 241 13.93 -12.97 7.01
N THR A 242 13.41 -12.73 8.21
CA THR A 242 13.13 -13.76 9.23
C THR A 242 11.66 -13.75 9.64
N PHE A 243 11.22 -14.82 10.30
CA PHE A 243 9.87 -14.88 10.86
C PHE A 243 9.68 -13.81 11.95
N GLU A 244 10.66 -13.64 12.82
CA GLU A 244 10.62 -12.70 13.95
C GLU A 244 10.46 -11.26 13.45
N GLU A 245 11.13 -10.91 12.36
CA GLU A 245 11.04 -9.57 11.77
C GLU A 245 9.64 -9.31 11.21
N VAL A 246 9.07 -10.27 10.48
CA VAL A 246 7.77 -10.07 9.82
C VAL A 246 6.63 -10.11 10.85
N ALA A 247 6.75 -10.92 11.90
CA ALA A 247 5.77 -10.99 12.98
C ALA A 247 5.64 -9.67 13.76
N GLN A 248 6.68 -8.84 13.80
CA GLN A 248 6.65 -7.53 14.48
C GLN A 248 5.94 -6.43 13.69
N ILE A 249 5.85 -6.56 12.36
CA ILE A 249 5.36 -5.49 11.47
C ILE A 249 4.03 -5.83 10.79
N LEU A 250 3.62 -7.10 10.83
CA LEU A 250 2.35 -7.58 10.32
C LEU A 250 1.31 -7.65 11.44
N PRO A 251 0.01 -7.51 11.12
CA PRO A 251 -1.05 -7.81 12.07
C PRO A 251 -0.92 -9.23 12.64
N PRO A 252 -1.39 -9.47 13.88
CA PRO A 252 -1.34 -10.79 14.50
C PRO A 252 -1.99 -11.86 13.62
N LEU A 253 -1.53 -13.11 13.79
CA LEU A 253 -2.21 -14.27 13.24
C LEU A 253 -3.55 -14.41 13.98
N GLU A 254 -4.64 -14.01 13.32
CA GLU A 254 -5.97 -14.39 13.77
C GLU A 254 -6.10 -15.89 13.50
N TYR A 255 -5.93 -16.69 14.55
CA TYR A 255 -6.30 -18.10 14.54
C TYR A 255 -7.83 -18.15 14.45
N HIS A 256 -8.35 -18.53 13.29
CA HIS A 256 -9.72 -18.97 13.13
C HIS A 256 -9.76 -20.49 13.09
#